data_AF-A0A938SPE9-F1
#
_entry.id   AF-A0A938SPE9-F1
#
_cell.length_a   1.000
_cell.length_b   1.000
_cell.length_c   1.000
_cell.angle_alpha   90.00
_cell.angle_beta   90.00
_cell.angle_gamma   90.00
#
_symmetry.space_group_name_H-M   'P 1'
#
loop_
_entity.id
_entity.type
_entity.pdbx_description
1 polymer ?
#
loop_
_entity_poly.entity_id
_entity_poly.type
_entity_poly.pdbx_seq_one_letter_code
_entity_poly.pdbx_strand_id
1 'polypeptide(L)' 'MRFKYADWIQQETDEIVAVFGEAKLVRRLDGKAELRGGTNQDRIAAKEWIALFWHEAVLQK' A
#
# COMPACT_ATOMS: atom_id res chain seq x y z
N MET A 1 -15.80 -19.19 18.41
CA MET A 1 -14.46 -18.90 18.96
C MET A 1 -13.80 -17.87 18.06
N ARG A 2 -13.53 -16.66 18.56
CA ARG A 2 -12.89 -15.58 17.80
C ARG A 2 -11.43 -15.53 18.25
N PHE A 3 -10.54 -16.12 17.46
CA PHE A 3 -9.11 -16.21 17.79
C PHE A 3 -8.49 -14.82 17.73
N LYS A 4 -8.21 -14.24 18.91
CA LYS A 4 -7.50 -12.96 19.07
C LYS A 4 -5.99 -13.07 18.85
N TYR A 5 -5.50 -14.19 18.33
CA TYR A 5 -4.06 -14.49 18.25
C TYR A 5 -3.41 -14.17 16.89
N ALA A 6 -4.20 -13.75 15.89
CA ALA A 6 -3.69 -13.46 14.55
C ALA A 6 -3.28 -12.00 14.33
N ASP A 7 -3.54 -11.10 15.29
CA ASP A 7 -3.22 -9.67 15.17
C ASP A 7 -1.71 -9.39 15.32
N TRP A 8 -0.99 -10.16 16.14
CA TRP A 8 0.45 -9.94 16.41
C TRP A 8 1.40 -10.65 15.44
N ILE A 9 0.88 -11.50 14.53
CA ILE A 9 1.65 -12.06 13.39
C ILE A 9 1.36 -11.26 12.10
N GLN A 10 0.54 -10.22 12.18
CA GLN A 10 0.07 -9.45 11.02
C GLN A 10 1.05 -8.35 10.57
N GLN A 11 2.31 -8.39 11.03
CA GLN A 11 3.20 -7.23 10.97
C GLN A 11 4.28 -7.28 9.86
N GLU A 12 4.42 -8.36 9.09
CA GLU A 12 5.54 -8.50 8.13
C GLU A 12 5.17 -9.10 6.76
N THR A 13 4.01 -8.77 6.19
CA THR A 13 3.64 -9.26 4.84
C THR A 13 3.06 -8.18 3.94
N ASP A 14 3.46 -6.95 4.23
CA ASP A 14 3.18 -5.79 3.41
C ASP A 14 4.26 -5.69 2.31
N GLU A 15 3.89 -6.05 1.07
CA GLU A 15 4.78 -6.04 -0.08
C GLU A 15 4.96 -4.60 -0.59
N ILE A 16 6.20 -4.13 -0.68
CA ILE A 16 6.49 -2.84 -1.33
C ILE A 16 6.40 -3.05 -2.83
N VAL A 17 5.43 -2.40 -3.47
CA VAL A 17 5.23 -2.50 -4.92
C VAL A 17 6.05 -1.45 -5.67
N ALA A 18 6.11 -0.23 -5.15
CA ALA A 18 6.85 0.87 -5.76
C ALA A 18 7.22 1.94 -4.73
N VAL A 19 8.22 2.76 -5.05
CA VAL A 19 8.69 3.87 -4.22
C VAL A 19 8.77 5.14 -5.07
N PHE A 20 8.25 6.25 -4.54
CA PHE A 20 8.20 7.56 -5.17
C PHE A 20 8.76 8.58 -4.19
N GLY A 21 10.05 8.92 -4.31
CA GLY A 21 10.73 9.75 -3.31
C GLY A 21 10.65 9.11 -1.92
N GLU A 22 9.97 9.78 -0.97
CA GLU A 22 9.72 9.26 0.37
C GLU A 22 8.40 8.49 0.52
N ALA A 23 7.56 8.46 -0.53
CA ALA A 23 6.34 7.65 -0.54
C ALA A 23 6.63 6.20 -0.93
N LYS A 24 6.00 5.26 -0.21
CA LYS A 24 6.02 3.83 -0.53
C LYS A 24 4.61 3.37 -0.83
N LEU A 25 4.42 2.77 -2.00
CA LEU A 25 3.22 2.05 -2.35
C LEU A 25 3.34 0.61 -1.85
N VAL A 26 2.45 0.24 -0.96
CA VAL A 26 2.49 -1.04 -0.25
C VAL A 26 1.22 -1.81 -0.56
N ARG A 27 1.34 -3.10 -0.90
CA ARG A 27 0.23 -4.04 -1.01
C ARG A 27 0.16 -4.87 0.26
N ARG A 28 -0.99 -4.84 0.91
CA ARG A 28 -1.25 -5.63 2.12
C ARG A 28 -1.78 -7.02 1.77
N LEU A 29 -1.76 -7.91 2.76
CA LEU A 29 -2.35 -9.25 2.66
C LEU A 29 -3.84 -9.26 2.28
N ASP A 30 -4.60 -8.20 2.60
CA ASP A 30 -6.00 -8.07 2.22
C ASP A 30 -6.21 -7.67 0.75
N GLY A 31 -5.13 -7.63 -0.04
CA GLY A 31 -5.12 -7.27 -1.46
C GLY A 31 -5.26 -5.76 -1.70
N LYS A 32 -5.41 -4.95 -0.66
CA LYS A 32 -5.50 -3.49 -0.80
C LYS A 32 -4.13 -2.86 -0.90
N ALA A 33 -4.07 -1.75 -1.64
CA ALA A 33 -2.87 -0.94 -1.77
C ALA A 33 -2.97 0.31 -0.88
N GLU A 34 -1.85 0.71 -0.29
CA GLU A 34 -1.72 1.84 0.63
C GLU A 34 -0.49 2.68 0.30
N LEU A 35 -0.62 4.01 0.37
CA LEU A 35 0.49 4.95 0.18
C LEU A 35 0.99 5.50 1.52
N ARG A 36 2.18 5.08 1.92
CA ARG A 36 2.82 5.44 3.19
C ARG A 36 3.94 6.44 2.99
N GLY A 37 4.00 7.49 3.83
CA GLY A 37 5.04 8.52 3.75
C GLY A 37 4.91 9.45 2.54
N GLY A 38 5.97 10.19 2.25
CA GLY A 38 6.08 11.07 1.08
C GLY A 38 5.36 12.41 1.19
N THR A 39 5.82 13.32 0.34
CA THR A 39 5.21 14.63 0.10
C THR A 39 3.92 14.49 -0.70
N ASN A 40 3.16 15.59 -0.83
CA ASN A 40 2.01 15.61 -1.73
C ASN A 40 2.39 15.31 -3.19
N GLN A 41 3.57 15.75 -3.63
CA GLN A 41 4.05 15.48 -5.00
C GLN A 41 4.35 13.99 -5.20
N ASP A 42 4.99 13.35 -4.22
CA ASP A 42 5.26 11.90 -4.26
C ASP A 42 3.96 11.09 -4.34
N ARG A 43 2.94 11.51 -3.58
CA ARG A 43 1.61 10.88 -3.60
C ARG A 43 0.88 11.08 -4.93
N ILE A 44 1.08 12.22 -5.59
CA ILE A 44 0.52 12.48 -6.92
C ILE A 44 1.21 11.57 -7.95
N ALA A 45 2.54 11.53 -7.96
CA ALA A 45 3.31 10.66 -8.86
C ALA A 45 2.92 9.18 -8.69
N ALA A 46 2.72 8.73 -7.44
CA ALA A 46 2.25 7.39 -7.18
C ALA A 46 0.86 7.11 -7.76
N LYS A 47 -0.08 8.06 -7.64
CA LYS A 47 -1.44 7.93 -8.20
C LYS A 47 -1.42 7.90 -9.74
N GLU A 48 -0.59 8.73 -10.36
CA GLU A 48 -0.41 8.74 -11.82
C GLU A 48 0.15 7.40 -12.30
N TRP A 49 1.17 6.87 -11.62
CA TRP A 49 1.73 5.57 -11.93
C TRP A 49 0.70 4.44 -11.77
N ILE A 50 -0.10 4.45 -10.70
CA ILE A 50 -1.19 3.47 -10.50
C ILE A 50 -2.20 3.53 -11.64
N ALA A 51 -2.59 4.74 -12.07
CA ALA A 51 -3.53 4.91 -13.18
C ALA A 51 -2.98 4.37 -14.52
N LEU A 52 -1.66 4.44 -14.72
CA LEU A 52 -0.99 3.98 -15.94
C LEU A 52 -0.70 2.47 -15.95
N PHE A 53 -0.32 1.90 -14.81
CA PHE A 53 0.28 0.56 -14.75
C PHE A 53 -0.49 -0.44 -13.88
N TRP A 54 -1.43 0.02 -13.04
CA TRP A 54 -2.07 -0.84 -12.06
C TRP A 54 -3.56 -0.51 -11.87
N HIS A 55 -4.31 -0.58 -12.96
CA HIS A 55 -5.74 -0.23 -13.04
C HIS A 55 -6.65 -1.06 -12.12
N GLU A 56 -6.23 -2.24 -11.66
CA GLU A 56 -6.99 -3.09 -10.73
C GLU A 56 -6.72 -2.78 -9.25
N ALA A 57 -5.81 -1.83 -8.95
CA ALA A 57 -5.44 -1.53 -7.58
C ALA A 57 -6.60 -0.91 -6.79
N VAL A 58 -7.01 -1.57 -5.71
CA VAL A 58 -7.94 -1.00 -4.74
C VAL A 58 -7.16 -0.20 -3.70
N LEU A 59 -7.11 1.12 -3.91
CA LEU A 59 -6.48 2.04 -2.96
C LEU A 59 -7.34 2.20 -1.71
N GLN A 60 -6.76 1.96 -0.54
CA GLN A 60 -7.36 2.39 0.71
C GLN A 60 -7.08 3.88 0.94
N LYS A 61 -8.12 4.63 1.33
CA LYS A 61 -8.00 6.05 1.69
C LYS A 61 -7.25 6.26 2.99
#